data_AF-A0A6C0EK34-F1
#
_entry.id   AF-A0A6C0EK34-F1
#
_cell.length_a   1.000
_cell.length_b   1.000
_cell.length_c   1.000
_cell.angle_alpha   90.00
_cell.angle_beta   90.00
_cell.angle_gamma   90.00
#
_symmetry.space_group_name_H-M   'P 1'
#
loop_
_entity.id
_entity.type
_entity.pdbx_description
1 polymer ?
#
loop_
_entity_poly.entity_id
_entity_poly.type
_entity_poly.pdbx_seq_one_letter_code
_entity_poly.pdbx_strand_id
1 'polypeptide(L)'
;MTSDYRTIQISDDLFWGYHQKINISLYTNTHDIIAEMNVRLINFLDQNNLQVLKAKLNTITYTLPGLEIIKSHNPKDIIYMCICNH
;
A
#
# COMPACT_ATOMS: atom_id res chain seq x y z
N MET A 1 -22.43 -1.32 -9.46
CA MET A 1 -21.09 -1.78 -9.06
C MET A 1 -20.96 -1.55 -7.56
N THR A 2 -20.90 -2.60 -6.76
CA THR A 2 -20.61 -2.49 -5.33
C THR A 2 -19.15 -2.07 -5.18
N SER A 3 -18.92 -0.90 -4.58
CA SER A 3 -17.56 -0.41 -4.32
C SER A 3 -16.82 -1.39 -3.43
N ASP A 4 -15.70 -1.92 -3.91
CA ASP A 4 -14.94 -2.95 -3.20
C ASP A 4 -13.76 -2.30 -2.48
N TYR A 5 -14.01 -1.75 -1.29
CA TYR A 5 -12.96 -1.09 -0.53
C TYR A 5 -12.13 -2.10 0.28
N ARG A 6 -10.80 -1.92 0.28
CA ARG A 6 -9.85 -2.69 1.09
C ARG A 6 -8.94 -1.76 1.88
N THR A 7 -8.55 -2.21 3.06
CA THR A 7 -7.51 -1.55 3.87
C THR A 7 -6.17 -2.16 3.49
N ILE A 8 -5.28 -1.36 2.90
CA ILE A 8 -3.90 -1.75 2.64
C ILE A 8 -3.02 -1.16 3.75
N GLN A 9 -2.13 -1.97 4.31
CA GLN A 9 -1.15 -1.54 5.30
C GLN A 9 0.28 -1.73 4.79
N ILE A 10 1.11 -0.72 5.03
CA ILE A 10 2.56 -0.77 4.83
C ILE A 10 3.22 -0.63 6.21
N SER A 11 4.19 -1.48 6.49
CA SER A 11 4.92 -1.50 7.76
C SER A 11 6.26 -2.19 7.59
N ASP A 12 7.31 -1.63 8.18
CA ASP A 12 8.66 -2.19 8.23
C ASP A 12 9.38 -1.76 9.53
N ASP A 13 10.69 -2.01 9.60
CA ASP A 13 11.53 -1.62 10.73
C ASP A 13 11.72 -0.09 10.87
N LEU A 14 11.50 0.67 9.79
CA LEU A 14 11.64 2.12 9.74
C LEU A 14 10.35 2.85 10.13
N PHE A 15 9.18 2.25 9.88
CA PHE A 15 7.89 2.82 10.22
C PHE A 15 6.79 1.76 10.37
N TRP A 16 5.88 2.00 11.31
CA TRP A 16 4.73 1.12 11.55
C TRP A 16 3.41 1.86 11.35
N GLY A 17 2.41 1.15 10.85
CA GLY A 17 1.01 1.61 10.92
C GLY A 17 0.56 2.58 9.83
N TYR A 18 1.25 2.66 8.68
CA TYR A 18 0.69 3.39 7.55
C TYR A 18 -0.39 2.54 6.87
N HIS A 19 -1.65 2.97 6.98
CA HIS A 19 -2.79 2.30 6.36
C HIS A 19 -3.62 3.24 5.49
N GLN A 20 -4.17 2.71 4.40
CA GLN A 20 -5.06 3.45 3.51
C GLN A 20 -6.22 2.57 3.08
N LYS A 21 -7.40 3.17 3.00
CA LYS A 21 -8.58 2.53 2.42
C LYS A 21 -8.70 2.93 0.96
N ILE A 22 -8.64 1.96 0.07
CA ILE A 22 -8.70 2.16 -1.39
C ILE A 22 -9.85 1.35 -1.99
N ASN A 23 -10.44 1.84 -3.08
CA ASN A 23 -11.46 1.09 -3.82
C ASN A 23 -10.78 0.20 -4.87
N ILE A 24 -10.60 -1.08 -4.56
CA ILE A 24 -9.85 -1.99 -5.44
C ILE A 24 -10.59 -2.30 -6.75
N SER A 25 -11.88 -1.96 -6.87
CA SER A 25 -12.63 -2.06 -8.13
C SER A 25 -12.11 -1.12 -9.23
N LEU A 26 -11.26 -0.14 -8.89
CA LEU A 26 -10.71 0.82 -9.84
C LEU A 26 -9.45 0.31 -10.57
N TYR A 27 -8.92 -0.85 -10.18
CA TYR A 27 -7.64 -1.36 -10.70
C TYR A 27 -7.84 -2.72 -11.38
N THR A 28 -7.01 -2.98 -12.39
CA THR A 28 -6.98 -4.25 -13.13
C THR A 28 -5.84 -5.17 -12.67
N ASN A 29 -4.86 -4.61 -11.97
CA ASN A 29 -3.68 -5.32 -11.46
C ASN A 29 -3.21 -4.70 -10.14
N THR A 30 -2.35 -5.41 -9.41
CA THR A 30 -1.82 -4.97 -8.11
C THR A 30 -0.69 -3.95 -8.23
N HIS A 31 -0.04 -3.86 -9.39
CA HIS A 31 1.02 -2.88 -9.62
C HIS A 31 0.49 -1.45 -9.54
N ASP A 32 -0.69 -1.20 -10.10
CA ASP A 32 -1.35 0.12 -10.03
C ASP A 32 -1.72 0.49 -8.59
N ILE A 33 -2.16 -0.50 -7.79
CA ILE A 33 -2.44 -0.30 -6.36
C ILE A 33 -1.16 0.09 -5.61
N ILE A 34 -0.05 -0.62 -5.86
CA ILE A 34 1.25 -0.32 -5.24
C ILE A 34 1.71 1.09 -5.61
N ALA A 35 1.59 1.47 -6.89
CA ALA A 35 1.96 2.80 -7.37
C ALA A 35 1.18 3.90 -6.66
N GLU A 36 -0.14 3.75 -6.53
CA GLU A 36 -0.97 4.73 -5.80
C GLU A 36 -0.62 4.80 -4.31
N MET A 37 -0.45 3.64 -3.66
CA MET A 37 -0.05 3.57 -2.26
C MET A 37 1.29 4.26 -2.01
N ASN A 38 2.26 4.09 -2.92
CA ASN A 38 3.54 4.79 -2.87
C ASN A 38 3.37 6.30 -2.99
N VAL A 39 2.58 6.79 -3.94
CA VAL A 39 2.31 8.24 -4.07
C VAL A 39 1.70 8.81 -2.79
N ARG A 40 0.70 8.12 -2.22
CA ARG A 40 0.05 8.56 -0.97
C ARG A 40 1.03 8.55 0.21
N LEU A 41 1.88 7.53 0.31
CA LEU A 41 2.90 7.43 1.36
C LEU A 41 3.92 8.56 1.25
N ILE A 42 4.46 8.81 0.06
CA ILE A 42 5.45 9.88 -0.16
C ILE A 42 4.87 11.25 0.17
N ASN A 43 3.63 11.52 -0.25
CA ASN A 43 2.93 12.76 0.08
C ASN A 43 2.74 12.92 1.60
N PHE A 44 2.39 11.84 2.30
CA PHE A 44 2.29 11.84 3.76
C PHE A 44 3.65 12.16 4.41
N LEU A 45 4.73 11.55 3.95
CA LEU A 45 6.08 11.81 4.50
C LEU A 45 6.52 13.25 4.26
N ASP A 46 6.21 13.82 3.08
CA ASP A 46 6.49 15.22 2.78
C ASP A 46 5.73 16.17 3.70
N GLN A 47 4.44 15.94 3.89
CA GLN A 47 3.59 16.74 4.78
C GLN A 47 4.07 16.72 6.25
N ASN A 48 4.71 15.63 6.67
CA ASN A 48 5.24 15.47 8.02
C ASN A 48 6.74 15.81 8.14
N ASN A 49 7.36 16.38 7.12
CA ASN A 49 8.79 16.71 7.09
C ASN A 49 9.73 15.51 7.32
N LEU A 50 9.30 14.30 6.95
CA LEU A 50 10.05 13.04 7.14
C LEU A 50 10.96 12.72 5.94
N GLN A 51 11.78 13.69 5.53
CA GLN A 51 12.60 13.59 4.30
C GLN A 51 13.62 12.43 4.32
N VAL A 52 14.19 12.11 5.49
CA VAL A 52 15.12 10.98 5.64
C VAL A 52 14.41 9.65 5.41
N LEU A 53 13.19 9.49 5.94
CA LEU A 53 12.40 8.29 5.73
C LEU A 53 11.97 8.17 4.27
N LYS A 54 11.50 9.28 3.67
CA LYS A 54 11.16 9.35 2.24
C LYS A 54 12.32 8.85 1.35
N ALA A 55 13.54 9.31 1.61
CA ALA A 55 14.72 8.89 0.85
C ALA A 55 14.97 7.37 0.96
N LYS A 56 14.80 6.79 2.15
CA LYS A 56 14.94 5.34 2.37
C LYS A 56 13.85 4.53 1.68
N LEU A 57 12.59 4.99 1.72
CA LEU A 57 11.48 4.24 1.14
C LEU A 57 11.44 4.29 -0.39
N ASN A 58 12.04 5.32 -1.01
CA ASN A 58 12.16 5.41 -2.47
C ASN A 58 13.01 4.29 -3.09
N THR A 59 13.87 3.63 -2.32
CA THR A 59 14.71 2.52 -2.80
C THR A 59 14.05 1.16 -2.60
N ILE A 60 12.87 1.11 -1.98
CA ILE A 60 12.19 -0.13 -1.60
C ILE A 60 11.23 -0.54 -2.71
N THR A 61 11.27 -1.83 -3.05
CA THR A 61 10.27 -2.45 -3.93
C THR A 61 9.20 -3.13 -3.08
N TYR A 62 7.95 -2.84 -3.39
CA TYR A 62 6.81 -3.41 -2.68
C TYR A 62 6.10 -4.46 -3.52
N THR A 63 5.43 -5.39 -2.84
CA THR A 63 4.57 -6.41 -3.44
C THR A 63 3.25 -6.54 -2.69
N LEU A 64 2.25 -7.04 -3.40
CA LEU A 64 0.93 -7.37 -2.88
C LEU A 64 0.53 -8.77 -3.37
N PRO A 65 -0.34 -9.48 -2.61
CA PRO A 65 -1.03 -10.66 -3.14
C PRO A 65 -1.74 -10.33 -4.45
N GLY A 66 -1.94 -11.33 -5.31
CA GLY A 66 -2.66 -11.15 -6.57
C GLY A 66 -4.04 -10.53 -6.38
N LEU A 67 -4.50 -9.72 -7.35
CA LEU A 67 -5.73 -8.93 -7.21
C LEU A 67 -6.96 -9.80 -6.86
N GLU A 68 -7.07 -10.98 -7.45
CA GLU A 68 -8.16 -11.92 -7.17
C GLU A 68 -8.12 -12.47 -5.73
N ILE A 69 -6.93 -12.63 -5.14
CA ILE A 69 -6.76 -13.00 -3.73
C ILE A 69 -7.23 -11.85 -2.83
N ILE A 70 -6.87 -10.60 -3.18
CA ILE A 70 -7.32 -9.43 -2.43
C ILE A 70 -8.86 -9.30 -2.47
N LYS A 71 -9.47 -9.57 -3.63
CA LYS A 71 -10.92 -9.55 -3.80
C LYS A 71 -11.62 -10.62 -2.96
N SER A 72 -11.02 -11.81 -2.83
CA SER A 72 -11.62 -12.94 -2.11
C SER A 72 -11.55 -12.83 -0.58
N HIS A 73 -10.67 -11.98 -0.03
CA HIS A 73 -10.62 -11.70 1.40
C HIS A 73 -11.84 -10.93 1.91
N ASN A 74 -12.07 -10.99 3.23
CA ASN A 74 -13.15 -10.24 3.87
C ASN A 74 -12.88 -8.73 3.72
N PRO A 75 -13.88 -7.88 3.42
CA PRO A 75 -13.69 -6.44 3.34
C PRO A 75 -13.12 -5.78 4.62
N LYS A 76 -13.22 -6.46 5.77
CA LYS A 76 -12.63 -6.01 7.05
C LYS A 76 -11.17 -6.41 7.22
N ASP A 77 -10.65 -7.31 6.39
CA ASP A 77 -9.27 -7.78 6.48
C ASP A 77 -8.29 -6.67 6.09
N ILE A 78 -7.14 -6.67 6.76
CA ILE A 78 -6.01 -5.82 6.41
C ILE A 78 -5.14 -6.59 5.43
N ILE A 79 -4.91 -5.97 4.27
CA ILE A 79 -4.04 -6.51 3.24
C ILE A 79 -2.67 -5.89 3.42
N TYR A 80 -1.68 -6.73 3.66
CA TYR A 80 -0.31 -6.26 3.88
C TYR A 80 0.42 -6.08 2.54
N MET A 81 0.96 -4.89 2.35
CA MET A 81 1.93 -4.59 1.30
C MET A 81 3.33 -4.86 1.86
N CYS A 82 3.96 -5.88 1.32
CA CYS A 82 5.23 -6.38 1.83
C CYS A 82 6.40 -5.77 1.06
N ILE A 83 7.55 -5.65 1.74
CA ILE A 83 8.82 -5.30 1.09
C ILE A 83 9.38 -6.55 0.42
N CYS A 84 9.77 -6.44 -0.84
CA CYS A 84 10.58 -7.44 -1.51
C CYS A 84 12.00 -7.34 -0.97
N ASN A 85 12.33 -8.16 0.02
CA ASN A 85 13.74 -8.40 0.36
C ASN A 85 14.33 -9.32 -0.70
N HIS A 86 15.44 -8.89 -1.31
CA HIS A 86 16.29 -9.75 -2.13
C HIS A 86 16.96 -10.83 -1.30
#